data_AF-A0A2W1BBN5-F1
#
_entry.id   AF-A0A2W1BBN5-F1
#
_cell.length_a   1.000
_cell.length_b   1.000
_cell.length_c   1.000
_cell.angle_alpha   90.00
_cell.angle_beta   90.00
_cell.angle_gamma   90.00
#
_symmetry.space_group_name_H-M   'P 1'
#
loop_
_entity.id
_entity.type
_entity.pdbx_description
1 polymer ?
#
loop_
_entity_poly.entity_id
_entity_poly.type
_entity_poly.pdbx_seq_one_letter_code
_entity_poly.pdbx_strand_id
1 'polypeptide(L)'
;MYLPYYKLESNGSAFDLFVVDECNSTRLRACALDYGTTFSPKAMSRTDLYHKLNATTNNTESFFFLDFDIWEGEETVSALNVPCREQEVDIRIGDVVTLQTYAPQLFRFIYNFKPSATSLRQILEREANGDNIDEAACTWVIENETYKINSSTLMDYDASGYVVVLFVCNDDSFKNRYKYELFPFLGKHITNEMKQVTSYVTFRKYTINCTSEDDMSAHFEMLTTTVELYRLLGVVSMSVEGAQKASALAAPRHVPLMLADVAPEFGGNTTWRVAARVLHVASALTHFVRSSGWARLAVLTQPTKLAADYCDALRHNTTITFGHFQLPLRITRHKAKETIDSLQAANARIVFINADSKSAEVILAVADENGMTYHNGFVWIVRDWRPTTDTNTSCHEARRTTHFVMSLWIRDSRDIPSREGNNALQEHLRAKFKDRPWPPHAVSIANAFLTLTIGFKNVFKQNPSTRYDLHNKQVTSDFVRIKFGLCV
;
A
#
# COMPACT_ATOMS: atom_id res chain seq x y z
N MET A 1 -3.23 34.74 30.56
CA MET A 1 -2.58 35.96 30.08
C MET A 1 -3.59 36.66 29.20
N TYR A 2 -4.08 37.82 29.64
CA TYR A 2 -5.09 38.61 28.95
C TYR A 2 -4.49 39.22 27.67
N LEU A 3 -5.20 39.08 26.54
CA LEU A 3 -4.97 39.87 25.33
C LEU A 3 -6.25 40.65 24.99
N PRO A 4 -6.14 41.83 24.36
CA PRO A 4 -7.10 42.92 24.49
C PRO A 4 -8.32 42.70 23.60
N TYR A 5 -9.50 43.07 24.12
CA TYR A 5 -10.68 43.35 23.33
C TYR A 5 -10.42 44.60 22.49
N TYR A 6 -10.32 44.46 21.17
CA TYR A 6 -10.45 45.58 20.25
C TYR A 6 -11.90 45.68 19.79
N LYS A 7 -12.59 46.70 20.28
CA LYS A 7 -13.89 47.13 19.79
C LYS A 7 -13.65 47.88 18.48
N LEU A 8 -14.07 47.30 17.35
CA LEU A 8 -14.18 48.05 16.09
C LEU A 8 -15.42 48.93 16.18
N GLU A 9 -15.23 50.21 16.46
CA GLU A 9 -16.27 51.22 16.24
C GLU A 9 -16.35 51.51 14.74
N SER A 10 -17.37 50.95 14.11
CA SER A 10 -17.79 51.32 12.76
C SER A 10 -18.34 52.74 12.80
N ASN A 11 -17.59 53.69 12.24
CA ASN A 11 -18.10 55.03 11.91
C ASN A 11 -19.02 54.93 10.67
N GLY A 12 -20.17 54.26 10.81
CA GLY A 12 -21.33 54.42 9.95
C GLY A 12 -21.16 54.23 8.44
N SER A 13 -20.07 53.65 7.93
CA SER A 13 -19.91 53.37 6.51
C SER A 13 -20.43 51.97 6.19
N ALA A 14 -21.57 51.92 5.49
CA ALA A 14 -22.12 50.70 4.93
C ALA A 14 -21.11 50.05 3.97
N PHE A 15 -20.79 48.78 4.21
CA PHE A 15 -20.05 47.97 3.25
C PHE A 15 -21.03 47.36 2.25
N ASP A 16 -20.83 47.59 0.96
CA ASP A 16 -21.58 46.90 -0.08
C ASP A 16 -20.97 45.49 -0.26
N LEU A 17 -21.76 44.46 0.05
CA LEU A 17 -21.39 43.05 -0.15
C LEU A 17 -21.99 42.55 -1.48
N PHE A 18 -21.15 42.18 -2.44
CA PHE A 18 -21.63 41.67 -3.73
C PHE A 18 -21.67 40.14 -3.69
N VAL A 19 -22.86 39.55 -3.86
CA VAL A 19 -23.08 38.09 -3.78
C VAL A 19 -23.61 37.61 -5.14
N VAL A 20 -23.02 36.55 -5.68
CA VAL A 20 -23.37 36.00 -7.01
C VAL A 20 -24.66 35.15 -6.97
N ASP A 21 -25.23 34.90 -5.78
CA ASP A 21 -26.46 34.12 -5.60
C ASP A 21 -27.33 34.69 -4.46
N GLU A 22 -28.61 34.96 -4.73
CA GLU A 22 -29.59 35.55 -3.79
C GLU A 22 -29.83 34.68 -2.55
N CYS A 23 -29.75 33.35 -2.69
CA CYS A 23 -29.98 32.40 -1.57
C CYS A 23 -28.96 32.59 -0.43
N ASN A 24 -27.72 32.94 -0.77
CA ASN A 24 -26.64 33.17 0.21
C ASN A 24 -26.70 34.57 0.84
N SER A 25 -27.35 35.53 0.18
CA SER A 25 -27.47 36.91 0.65
C SER A 25 -28.32 37.04 1.93
N THR A 26 -29.34 36.18 2.09
CA THR A 26 -30.28 36.24 3.21
C THR A 26 -29.65 35.75 4.52
N ARG A 27 -28.78 34.74 4.46
CA ARG A 27 -28.07 34.17 5.62
C ARG A 27 -26.94 35.09 6.11
N LEU A 28 -26.17 35.69 5.19
CA LEU A 28 -25.13 36.67 5.53
C LEU A 28 -25.71 37.95 6.15
N ARG A 29 -26.90 38.39 5.70
CA ARG A 29 -27.66 39.48 6.34
C ARG A 29 -28.00 39.17 7.80
N ALA A 30 -28.44 37.94 8.09
CA ALA A 30 -28.81 37.54 9.44
C ALA A 30 -27.61 37.56 10.40
N CYS A 31 -26.46 37.03 9.98
CA CYS A 31 -25.24 37.07 10.80
C CYS A 31 -24.75 38.49 11.05
N ALA A 32 -24.84 39.40 10.08
CA ALA A 32 -24.40 40.77 10.24
C ALA A 32 -25.23 41.59 11.24
N LEU A 33 -26.55 41.40 11.19
CA LEU A 33 -27.50 42.03 12.11
C LEU A 33 -27.18 41.67 13.57
N ASP A 34 -26.79 40.41 13.83
CA ASP A 34 -26.41 39.94 15.16
C ASP A 34 -25.12 40.60 15.70
N TYR A 35 -24.28 41.16 14.83
CA TYR A 35 -23.07 41.91 15.20
C TYR A 35 -23.25 43.45 15.15
N GLY A 36 -24.49 43.94 15.00
CA GLY A 36 -24.79 45.37 14.99
C GLY A 36 -24.37 46.10 13.72
N THR A 37 -24.20 45.37 12.61
CA THR A 37 -23.87 45.90 11.29
C THR A 37 -24.96 45.55 10.28
N THR A 38 -25.22 46.44 9.32
CA THR A 38 -26.16 46.21 8.22
C THR A 38 -25.41 46.17 6.90
N PHE A 39 -25.44 45.03 6.20
CA PHE A 39 -25.01 44.96 4.80
C PHE A 39 -26.23 45.03 3.89
N SER A 40 -26.10 45.79 2.80
CA SER A 40 -27.10 45.84 1.74
C SER A 40 -26.55 45.10 0.52
N PRO A 41 -26.71 43.76 0.42
CA PRO A 41 -26.20 43.02 -0.71
C PRO A 41 -26.91 43.49 -1.97
N LYS A 42 -26.11 44.00 -2.89
CA LYS A 42 -26.52 44.25 -4.26
C LYS A 42 -26.05 43.04 -5.07
N ALA A 43 -26.99 42.32 -5.67
CA ALA A 43 -26.63 41.38 -6.71
C ALA A 43 -25.99 42.20 -7.84
N MET A 44 -24.74 41.88 -8.16
CA MET A 44 -23.99 42.52 -9.23
C MET A 44 -23.59 41.42 -10.20
N SER A 45 -23.88 41.61 -11.48
CA SER A 45 -23.42 40.66 -12.49
C SER A 45 -21.89 40.63 -12.50
N ARG A 46 -21.28 39.49 -12.86
CA ARG A 46 -19.81 39.39 -12.96
C ARG A 46 -19.23 40.41 -13.95
N THR A 47 -19.99 40.77 -14.99
CA THR A 47 -19.68 41.83 -15.95
C THR A 47 -19.63 43.22 -15.30
N ASP A 48 -20.60 43.55 -14.44
CA ASP A 48 -20.60 44.82 -13.70
C ASP A 48 -19.46 44.90 -12.67
N LEU A 49 -19.11 43.77 -12.04
CA LEU A 49 -17.97 43.67 -11.13
C LEU A 49 -16.65 43.89 -11.87
N TYR A 50 -16.47 43.27 -13.04
CA TYR A 50 -15.31 43.47 -13.90
C TYR A 50 -15.20 44.93 -14.37
N HIS A 51 -16.29 45.55 -14.82
CA HIS A 51 -16.28 46.97 -15.19
C HIS A 51 -15.94 47.87 -14.01
N LYS A 52 -16.41 47.56 -12.80
CA LYS A 52 -16.03 48.30 -11.58
C LYS A 52 -14.56 48.13 -11.20
N LEU A 53 -14.00 46.93 -11.33
CA LEU A 53 -12.59 46.66 -11.05
C LEU A 53 -11.67 47.36 -12.05
N ASN A 54 -12.08 47.45 -13.33
CA ASN A 54 -11.32 48.09 -14.40
C ASN A 54 -11.57 49.60 -14.56
N ALA A 55 -12.61 50.16 -13.92
CA ALA A 55 -12.95 51.58 -14.04
C ALA A 55 -11.94 52.54 -13.41
N THR A 56 -10.83 52.07 -12.83
CA THR A 56 -10.13 52.88 -11.82
C THR A 56 -8.63 52.72 -11.75
N THR A 57 -7.95 53.80 -12.16
CA THR A 57 -6.71 54.27 -11.55
C THR A 57 -6.92 54.93 -10.17
N ASN A 58 -8.16 55.06 -9.67
CA ASN A 58 -8.50 55.81 -8.44
C ASN A 58 -9.59 55.18 -7.54
N ASN A 59 -9.75 53.84 -7.51
CA ASN A 59 -10.69 53.24 -6.56
C ASN A 59 -10.05 53.08 -5.19
N THR A 60 -10.77 53.47 -4.15
CA THR A 60 -10.43 53.21 -2.74
C THR A 60 -11.30 52.11 -2.12
N GLU A 61 -12.17 51.49 -2.93
CA GLU A 61 -13.02 50.39 -2.51
C GLU A 61 -12.22 49.08 -2.35
N SER A 62 -12.38 48.44 -1.20
CA SER A 62 -11.79 47.13 -0.90
C SER A 62 -12.81 46.02 -1.19
N PHE A 63 -12.38 44.97 -1.88
CA PHE A 63 -13.22 43.82 -2.25
C PHE A 63 -12.86 42.61 -1.42
N PHE A 64 -13.88 41.87 -0.96
CA PHE A 64 -13.73 40.61 -0.23
C PHE A 64 -14.08 39.44 -1.14
N PHE A 65 -13.13 38.52 -1.33
CA PHE A 65 -13.31 37.30 -2.09
C PHE A 65 -13.34 36.11 -1.12
N LEU A 66 -14.36 35.27 -1.22
CA LEU A 66 -14.42 33.98 -0.54
C LEU A 66 -13.91 32.93 -1.52
N ASP A 67 -12.67 32.47 -1.31
CA ASP A 67 -12.04 31.46 -2.15
C ASP A 67 -11.09 30.59 -1.32
N PHE A 68 -11.15 29.27 -1.48
CA PHE A 68 -10.51 28.30 -0.58
C PHE A 68 -9.06 28.05 -0.99
N ASP A 69 -8.13 28.51 -0.14
CA ASP A 69 -6.70 28.15 -0.03
C ASP A 69 -5.78 28.33 -1.26
N ILE A 70 -6.29 28.79 -2.42
CA ILE A 70 -5.44 29.08 -3.59
C ILE A 70 -4.56 30.33 -3.45
N TRP A 71 -4.75 31.10 -2.38
CA TRP A 71 -4.05 32.36 -2.10
C TRP A 71 -3.06 32.25 -0.92
N GLU A 72 -2.88 31.05 -0.36
CA GLU A 72 -1.94 30.84 0.74
C GLU A 72 -0.50 31.09 0.27
N GLY A 73 0.12 32.15 0.81
CA GLY A 73 1.50 32.54 0.51
C GLY A 73 1.68 33.72 -0.45
N GLU A 74 0.60 34.31 -0.98
CA GLU A 74 0.69 35.54 -1.78
C GLU A 74 0.83 36.80 -0.91
N GLU A 75 1.91 37.56 -1.08
CA GLU A 75 2.27 38.70 -0.22
C GLU A 75 1.22 39.82 -0.21
N THR A 76 0.38 39.89 -1.24
CA THR A 76 -0.66 40.93 -1.40
C THR A 76 -2.02 40.50 -0.84
N VAL A 77 -2.17 39.26 -0.37
CA VAL A 77 -3.41 38.73 0.18
C VAL A 77 -3.26 38.48 1.67
N SER A 78 -4.14 39.09 2.47
CA SER A 78 -4.14 38.93 3.93
C SER A 78 -5.37 38.14 4.36
N ALA A 79 -5.17 37.03 5.08
CA ALA A 79 -6.26 36.27 5.65
C ALA A 79 -7.00 37.12 6.70
N LEU A 80 -8.30 37.36 6.46
CA LEU A 80 -9.18 38.00 7.43
C LEU A 80 -9.69 36.94 8.41
N ASN A 81 -9.15 36.96 9.63
CA ASN A 81 -9.65 36.12 10.72
C ASN A 81 -10.98 36.68 11.21
N VAL A 82 -12.09 36.22 10.63
CA VAL A 82 -13.43 36.55 11.11
C VAL A 82 -13.76 35.59 12.25
N PRO A 83 -13.96 36.06 13.49
CA PRO A 83 -14.33 35.20 14.60
C PRO A 83 -15.80 34.78 14.47
N CYS A 84 -16.07 33.83 13.57
CA CYS A 84 -17.37 33.18 13.52
C CYS A 84 -17.43 32.13 14.64
N ARG A 85 -18.35 32.31 15.59
CA ARG A 85 -18.77 31.18 16.44
C ARG A 85 -19.26 30.06 15.53
N GLU A 86 -18.78 28.86 15.79
CA GLU A 86 -19.19 27.62 15.11
C GLU A 86 -20.72 27.48 15.13
N GLN A 87 -21.35 27.91 14.03
CA GLN A 87 -22.61 27.36 13.57
C GLN A 87 -22.36 26.88 12.15
N GLU A 88 -22.60 25.59 11.93
CA GLU A 88 -22.38 24.89 10.67
C GLU A 88 -23.02 25.64 9.51
N VAL A 89 -22.19 26.22 8.65
CA VAL A 89 -22.59 26.72 7.33
C VAL A 89 -22.35 25.59 6.34
N ASP A 90 -23.42 24.88 5.98
CA ASP A 90 -23.40 23.86 4.92
C ASP A 90 -23.23 24.53 3.55
N ILE A 91 -21.98 24.76 3.15
CA ILE A 91 -21.59 25.02 1.75
C ILE A 91 -21.23 23.66 1.16
N ARG A 92 -22.01 23.16 0.19
CA ARG A 92 -21.66 21.93 -0.54
C ARG A 92 -20.55 22.22 -1.54
N ILE A 93 -19.33 22.26 -1.03
CA ILE A 93 -18.10 22.07 -1.78
C ILE A 93 -18.08 20.58 -2.15
N GLY A 94 -17.82 20.25 -3.41
CA GLY A 94 -17.70 18.85 -3.83
C GLY A 94 -16.73 18.15 -2.88
N ASP A 95 -17.22 17.18 -2.11
CA ASP A 95 -16.40 16.48 -1.13
C ASP A 95 -15.19 15.90 -1.88
N VAL A 96 -14.00 16.40 -1.58
CA VAL A 96 -12.75 16.02 -2.26
C VAL A 96 -12.56 14.51 -2.18
N VAL A 97 -12.95 13.89 -1.07
CA VAL A 97 -12.91 12.43 -0.90
C VAL A 97 -13.92 11.76 -1.84
N THR A 98 -15.12 12.32 -1.96
CA THR A 98 -16.15 11.85 -2.91
C THR A 98 -15.72 12.05 -4.37
N LEU A 99 -15.16 13.20 -4.76
CA LEU A 99 -14.65 13.47 -6.11
C LEU A 99 -13.46 12.57 -6.45
N GLN A 100 -12.53 12.38 -5.52
CA GLN A 100 -11.40 11.46 -5.66
C GLN A 100 -11.87 10.00 -5.79
N THR A 101 -13.01 9.65 -5.20
CA THR A 101 -13.58 8.29 -5.26
C THR A 101 -14.39 8.06 -6.55
N TYR A 102 -15.30 8.96 -6.90
CA TYR A 102 -16.30 8.74 -7.97
C TYR A 102 -16.00 9.45 -9.29
N ALA A 103 -15.20 10.51 -9.28
CA ALA A 103 -14.81 11.24 -10.49
C ALA A 103 -13.31 11.57 -10.49
N PRO A 104 -12.42 10.57 -10.32
CA PRO A 104 -11.01 10.80 -10.09
C PRO A 104 -10.28 11.49 -11.26
N GLN A 105 -10.74 11.27 -12.50
CA GLN A 105 -10.23 11.97 -13.67
C GLN A 105 -10.55 13.46 -13.64
N LEU A 106 -11.76 13.81 -13.20
CA LEU A 106 -12.18 15.19 -12.97
C LEU A 106 -11.40 15.80 -11.80
N PHE A 107 -11.22 15.05 -10.70
CA PHE A 107 -10.39 15.48 -9.58
C PHE A 107 -8.94 15.75 -10.02
N ARG A 108 -8.33 14.86 -10.81
CA ARG A 108 -6.99 15.07 -11.39
C ARG A 108 -6.95 16.28 -12.31
N PHE A 109 -7.97 16.46 -13.14
CA PHE A 109 -8.07 17.60 -14.03
C PHE A 109 -8.10 18.89 -13.21
N ILE A 110 -8.95 18.99 -12.19
CA ILE A 110 -9.03 20.15 -11.28
C ILE A 110 -7.69 20.35 -10.55
N TYR A 111 -7.07 19.28 -10.05
CA TYR A 111 -5.78 19.37 -9.35
C TYR A 111 -4.64 19.84 -10.26
N ASN A 112 -4.67 19.45 -11.54
CA ASN A 112 -3.69 19.90 -12.53
C ASN A 112 -4.03 21.29 -13.07
N PHE A 113 -5.31 21.63 -13.11
CA PHE A 113 -5.84 22.93 -13.51
C PHE A 113 -5.73 23.91 -12.35
N LYS A 114 -4.50 24.33 -12.06
CA LYS A 114 -4.16 25.36 -11.06
C LYS A 114 -3.76 26.66 -11.73
N PRO A 115 -4.70 27.40 -12.36
CA PRO A 115 -4.39 28.67 -13.00
C PRO A 115 -3.80 29.63 -11.96
N SER A 116 -2.75 30.37 -12.35
CA SER A 116 -2.23 31.46 -11.51
C SER A 116 -3.27 32.57 -11.35
N ALA A 117 -3.07 33.48 -10.38
CA ALA A 117 -3.91 34.67 -10.21
C ALA A 117 -4.12 35.46 -11.52
N THR A 118 -3.03 35.65 -12.27
CA THR A 118 -3.03 36.33 -13.58
C THR A 118 -3.82 35.56 -14.63
N SER A 119 -3.73 34.23 -14.61
CA SER A 119 -4.49 33.32 -15.48
C SER A 119 -6.00 33.42 -15.23
N LEU A 120 -6.41 33.39 -13.96
CA LEU A 120 -7.81 33.54 -13.57
C LEU A 120 -8.36 34.91 -13.95
N ARG A 121 -7.58 35.97 -13.74
CA ARG A 121 -7.94 37.32 -14.19
C ARG A 121 -8.27 37.27 -15.68
N GLN A 122 -7.36 36.78 -16.51
CA GLN A 122 -7.55 36.68 -17.97
C GLN A 122 -8.78 35.85 -18.39
N ILE A 123 -9.09 34.78 -17.67
CA ILE A 123 -10.32 33.98 -17.88
C ILE A 123 -11.56 34.85 -17.60
N LEU A 124 -11.57 35.56 -16.47
CA LEU A 124 -12.68 36.43 -16.10
C LEU A 124 -12.82 37.64 -17.03
N GLU A 125 -11.72 38.19 -17.55
CA GLU A 125 -11.77 39.28 -18.56
C GLU A 125 -12.45 38.78 -19.85
N ARG A 126 -12.28 37.50 -20.20
CA ARG A 126 -12.94 36.88 -21.36
C ARG A 126 -14.42 36.59 -21.10
N GLU A 127 -14.77 36.05 -19.94
CA GLU A 127 -16.17 35.88 -19.53
C GLU A 127 -16.91 37.22 -19.60
N ALA A 128 -16.29 38.28 -19.06
CA ALA A 128 -16.86 39.61 -19.07
C ALA A 128 -17.03 40.21 -20.49
N ASN A 129 -16.26 39.74 -21.47
CA ASN A 129 -16.34 40.19 -22.86
C ASN A 129 -17.39 39.42 -23.70
N GLY A 130 -18.18 38.54 -23.08
CA GLY A 130 -19.35 37.90 -23.70
C GLY A 130 -19.25 36.38 -23.84
N ASP A 131 -18.12 35.77 -23.51
CA ASP A 131 -18.00 34.32 -23.42
C ASP A 131 -18.69 33.84 -22.12
N ASN A 132 -19.24 32.63 -22.11
CA ASN A 132 -19.58 32.00 -20.83
C ASN A 132 -18.29 31.54 -20.12
N ILE A 133 -18.34 31.36 -18.79
CA ILE A 133 -17.13 31.02 -18.00
C ILE A 133 -16.43 29.74 -18.49
N ASP A 134 -17.20 28.76 -18.96
CA ASP A 134 -16.66 27.49 -19.46
C ASP A 134 -15.89 27.70 -20.77
N GLU A 135 -16.44 28.50 -21.69
CA GLU A 135 -15.85 28.87 -22.98
C GLU A 135 -14.65 29.80 -22.81
N ALA A 136 -14.74 30.75 -21.88
CA ALA A 136 -13.64 31.63 -21.50
C ALA A 136 -12.44 30.84 -20.92
N ALA A 137 -12.72 29.88 -20.03
CA ALA A 137 -11.70 29.00 -19.44
C ALA A 137 -11.09 28.07 -20.50
N CYS A 138 -11.92 27.44 -21.34
CA CYS A 138 -11.43 26.56 -22.42
C CYS A 138 -10.58 27.32 -23.44
N THR A 139 -11.03 28.50 -23.87
CA THR A 139 -10.31 29.35 -24.82
C THR A 139 -9.00 29.84 -24.23
N TRP A 140 -9.00 30.26 -22.96
CA TRP A 140 -7.77 30.62 -22.26
C TRP A 140 -6.77 29.46 -22.19
N VAL A 141 -7.23 28.23 -21.90
CA VAL A 141 -6.38 27.03 -21.89
C VAL A 141 -5.78 26.73 -23.27
N ILE A 142 -6.56 26.89 -24.34
CA ILE A 142 -6.11 26.66 -25.72
C ILE A 142 -5.04 27.68 -26.14
N GLU A 143 -5.23 28.95 -25.76
CA GLU A 143 -4.35 30.03 -26.17
C GLU A 143 -3.09 30.15 -25.31
N ASN A 144 -3.16 29.81 -24.02
CA ASN A 144 -2.03 29.91 -23.10
C ASN A 144 -1.33 28.55 -23.02
N GLU A 145 -0.33 28.36 -23.89
CA GLU A 145 0.40 27.10 -24.10
C GLU A 145 1.10 26.51 -22.83
N THR A 146 1.06 27.20 -21.70
CA THR A 146 1.52 26.73 -20.38
C THR A 146 0.79 25.46 -19.92
N TYR A 147 -0.43 25.21 -20.42
CA TYR A 147 -1.18 23.97 -20.21
C TYR A 147 -1.40 23.19 -21.50
N LYS A 148 -0.39 23.13 -22.39
CA LYS A 148 -0.43 22.20 -23.54
C LYS A 148 -0.67 20.78 -23.03
N ILE A 149 -1.92 20.33 -23.10
CA ILE A 149 -2.33 18.96 -22.87
C ILE A 149 -1.77 18.16 -24.04
N ASN A 150 -0.49 17.79 -23.93
CA ASN A 150 0.15 16.90 -24.90
C ASN A 150 -0.40 15.48 -24.75
N SER A 151 -0.11 14.61 -25.72
CA SER A 151 -0.58 13.21 -25.69
C SER A 151 -0.20 12.47 -24.40
N SER A 152 0.95 12.78 -23.79
CA SER A 152 1.33 12.23 -22.48
C SER A 152 0.46 12.74 -21.32
N THR A 153 -0.03 13.98 -21.37
CA THR A 153 -0.96 14.53 -20.37
C THR A 153 -2.36 13.97 -20.56
N LEU A 154 -2.78 13.68 -21.80
CA LEU A 154 -4.03 12.91 -22.04
C LEU A 154 -3.94 11.49 -21.50
N MET A 155 -2.78 10.85 -21.58
CA MET A 155 -2.56 9.53 -20.96
C MET A 155 -2.71 9.56 -19.44
N ASP A 156 -2.55 10.71 -18.79
CA ASP A 156 -2.80 10.88 -17.37
C ASP A 156 -4.30 10.92 -17.01
N TYR A 157 -5.15 11.25 -17.98
CA TYR A 157 -6.60 11.16 -17.87
C TYR A 157 -7.17 9.88 -18.50
N ASP A 158 -6.33 9.09 -19.19
CA ASP A 158 -6.74 7.80 -19.73
C ASP A 158 -7.04 6.79 -18.60
N ALA A 159 -8.23 6.20 -18.66
CA ALA A 159 -8.71 5.15 -17.76
C ALA A 159 -8.03 3.80 -18.03
N SER A 160 -7.32 3.65 -19.15
CA SER A 160 -6.73 2.37 -19.54
C SER A 160 -5.48 2.00 -18.74
N GLY A 161 -4.89 2.95 -18.00
CA GLY A 161 -3.64 2.77 -17.27
C GLY A 161 -3.81 2.51 -15.78
N TYR A 162 -3.45 1.30 -15.35
CA TYR A 162 -3.52 0.86 -13.96
C TYR A 162 -2.15 0.53 -13.37
N VAL A 163 -2.09 0.47 -12.04
CA VAL A 163 -0.87 0.23 -11.27
C VAL A 163 -1.12 -0.88 -10.25
N VAL A 164 -0.18 -1.82 -10.15
CA VAL A 164 -0.01 -2.64 -8.95
C VAL A 164 1.28 -2.22 -8.27
N VAL A 165 1.21 -1.96 -6.98
CA VAL A 165 2.36 -1.57 -6.17
C VAL A 165 2.94 -2.78 -5.47
N LEU A 166 4.26 -2.88 -5.43
CA LEU A 166 4.98 -3.87 -4.63
C LEU A 166 5.89 -3.18 -3.61
N PHE A 167 5.72 -3.56 -2.35
CA PHE A 167 6.62 -3.23 -1.27
C PHE A 167 7.61 -4.36 -1.02
N VAL A 168 8.88 -4.09 -1.30
CA VAL A 168 10.00 -5.02 -1.11
C VAL A 168 10.87 -4.56 0.05
N CYS A 169 11.29 -5.49 0.90
CA CYS A 169 12.16 -5.17 2.03
C CYS A 169 13.54 -4.68 1.55
N ASN A 170 14.01 -3.58 2.14
CA ASN A 170 15.32 -2.98 1.88
C ASN A 170 16.48 -3.98 2.03
N ASP A 171 16.41 -4.81 3.06
CA ASP A 171 17.46 -5.76 3.44
C ASP A 171 17.27 -7.16 2.83
N ASP A 172 16.29 -7.34 1.92
CA ASP A 172 16.12 -8.62 1.21
C ASP A 172 17.28 -8.82 0.21
N SER A 173 18.07 -9.88 0.44
CA SER A 173 19.20 -10.27 -0.42
C SER A 173 18.78 -10.71 -1.83
N PHE A 174 17.52 -11.08 -2.03
CA PHE A 174 16.93 -11.51 -3.31
C PHE A 174 16.22 -10.37 -4.05
N LYS A 175 16.18 -9.14 -3.52
CA LYS A 175 15.45 -8.00 -4.13
C LYS A 175 15.78 -7.75 -5.61
N ASN A 176 17.05 -7.94 -5.98
CA ASN A 176 17.51 -7.79 -7.36
C ASN A 176 17.05 -8.97 -8.23
N ARG A 177 16.98 -10.18 -7.69
CA ARG A 177 16.49 -11.35 -8.43
C ARG A 177 15.03 -11.19 -8.79
N TYR A 178 14.17 -10.71 -7.89
CA TYR A 178 12.78 -10.41 -8.27
C TYR A 178 12.71 -9.37 -9.40
N LYS A 179 13.51 -8.30 -9.29
CA LYS A 179 13.55 -7.23 -10.30
C LYS A 179 13.91 -7.72 -11.69
N TYR A 180 14.94 -8.54 -11.81
CA TYR A 180 15.49 -8.93 -13.12
C TYR A 180 14.94 -10.25 -13.64
N GLU A 181 14.42 -11.13 -12.77
CA GLU A 181 14.08 -12.50 -13.15
C GLU A 181 12.58 -12.78 -13.05
N LEU A 182 11.86 -12.13 -12.12
CA LEU A 182 10.42 -12.33 -11.92
C LEU A 182 9.57 -11.25 -12.60
N PHE A 183 9.85 -9.97 -12.35
CA PHE A 183 9.00 -8.87 -12.82
C PHE A 183 8.91 -8.74 -14.34
N PRO A 184 9.95 -8.98 -15.15
CA PRO A 184 9.82 -8.95 -16.61
C PRO A 184 8.83 -9.99 -17.13
N PHE A 185 8.80 -11.18 -16.51
CA PHE A 185 7.82 -12.21 -16.84
C PHE A 185 6.42 -11.80 -16.45
N LEU A 186 6.22 -11.36 -15.20
CA LEU A 186 4.92 -10.90 -14.72
C LEU A 186 4.40 -9.77 -15.60
N GLY A 187 5.26 -8.80 -15.95
CA GLY A 187 4.86 -7.68 -16.79
C GLY A 187 4.46 -8.10 -18.19
N LYS A 188 5.21 -9.00 -18.84
CA LYS A 188 4.82 -9.54 -20.15
C LYS A 188 3.51 -10.33 -20.08
N HIS A 189 3.37 -11.19 -19.07
CA HIS A 189 2.19 -12.02 -18.89
C HIS A 189 0.93 -11.15 -18.64
N ILE A 190 1.01 -10.22 -17.69
CA ILE A 190 -0.08 -9.32 -17.32
C ILE A 190 -0.45 -8.40 -18.47
N THR A 191 0.53 -7.88 -19.22
CA THR A 191 0.26 -7.08 -20.43
C THR A 191 -0.59 -7.86 -21.43
N ASN A 192 -0.26 -9.13 -21.66
CA ASN A 192 -1.03 -9.98 -22.57
C ASN A 192 -2.44 -10.28 -22.04
N GLU A 193 -2.58 -10.50 -20.74
CA GLU A 193 -3.87 -10.77 -20.10
C GLU A 193 -4.81 -9.56 -20.12
N MET A 194 -4.30 -8.35 -19.85
CA MET A 194 -5.07 -7.12 -19.72
C MET A 194 -5.40 -6.47 -21.08
N LYS A 195 -4.64 -6.77 -22.15
CA LYS A 195 -4.97 -6.37 -23.52
C LYS A 195 -6.39 -6.81 -23.94
N GLN A 196 -6.87 -7.94 -23.43
CA GLN A 196 -8.23 -8.44 -23.72
C GLN A 196 -9.35 -7.52 -23.22
N VAL A 197 -9.04 -6.62 -22.29
CA VAL A 197 -9.99 -5.66 -21.71
C VAL A 197 -9.52 -4.22 -21.97
N THR A 198 -8.74 -3.99 -23.04
CA THR A 198 -8.26 -2.65 -23.45
C THR A 198 -7.65 -1.84 -22.30
N SER A 199 -6.94 -2.52 -21.41
CA SER A 199 -6.28 -1.91 -20.24
C SER A 199 -4.82 -2.36 -20.19
N TYR A 200 -3.96 -1.52 -19.65
CA TYR A 200 -2.57 -1.85 -19.34
C TYR A 200 -2.31 -1.71 -17.85
N VAL A 201 -1.46 -2.58 -17.30
CA VAL A 201 -1.08 -2.57 -15.89
C VAL A 201 0.42 -2.38 -15.80
N THR A 202 0.83 -1.42 -14.99
CA THR A 202 2.23 -1.12 -14.69
C THR A 202 2.58 -1.55 -13.27
N PHE A 203 3.87 -1.81 -13.06
CA PHE A 203 4.40 -2.25 -11.77
C PHE A 203 5.22 -1.12 -11.18
N ARG A 204 4.82 -0.66 -9.99
CA ARG A 204 5.64 0.26 -9.20
C ARG A 204 6.19 -0.48 -7.99
N LYS A 205 7.50 -0.34 -7.79
CA LYS A 205 8.19 -0.98 -6.67
C LYS A 205 8.69 0.09 -5.73
N TYR A 206 8.33 -0.01 -4.46
CA TYR A 206 8.96 0.75 -3.39
C TYR A 206 9.78 -0.19 -2.52
N THR A 207 10.92 0.32 -2.08
CA THR A 207 11.77 -0.38 -1.13
C THR A 207 11.45 0.18 0.24
N ILE A 208 11.04 -0.66 1.18
CA ILE A 208 10.62 -0.25 2.53
C ILE A 208 11.44 -0.99 3.59
N ASN A 209 11.52 -0.41 4.78
CA ASN A 209 12.00 -1.06 5.97
C ASN A 209 10.91 -1.97 6.55
N CYS A 210 10.97 -3.27 6.22
CA CYS A 210 10.00 -4.26 6.71
C CYS A 210 10.10 -4.57 8.20
N THR A 211 11.09 -4.03 8.91
CA THR A 211 11.20 -4.13 10.38
C THR A 211 10.48 -2.99 11.09
N SER A 212 10.07 -1.95 10.36
CA SER A 212 9.27 -0.84 10.89
C SER A 212 7.80 -1.14 10.72
N GLU A 213 7.02 -0.94 11.78
CA GLU A 213 5.57 -1.01 11.73
C GLU A 213 4.97 0.14 10.90
N ASP A 214 5.63 1.30 10.87
CA ASP A 214 5.06 2.54 10.32
C ASP A 214 5.41 2.75 8.85
N ASP A 215 6.55 2.25 8.38
CA ASP A 215 7.09 2.59 7.06
C ASP A 215 6.17 2.10 5.93
N MET A 216 5.63 0.88 6.07
CA MET A 216 4.64 0.36 5.12
C MET A 216 3.37 1.21 5.10
N SER A 217 2.84 1.60 6.27
CA SER A 217 1.63 2.41 6.34
C SER A 217 1.84 3.82 5.81
N ALA A 218 3.00 4.45 6.03
CA ALA A 218 3.32 5.77 5.49
C ALA A 218 3.39 5.75 3.96
N HIS A 219 4.05 4.75 3.37
CA HIS A 219 4.08 4.57 1.93
C HIS A 219 2.69 4.25 1.36
N PHE A 220 1.91 3.43 2.06
CA PHE A 220 0.53 3.11 1.67
C PHE A 220 -0.35 4.37 1.71
N GLU A 221 -0.26 5.15 2.79
CA GLU A 221 -0.99 6.39 2.95
C GLU A 221 -0.68 7.37 1.82
N MET A 222 0.60 7.62 1.54
CA MET A 222 1.04 8.45 0.40
C MET A 222 0.42 7.99 -0.93
N LEU A 223 0.38 6.69 -1.21
CA LEU A 223 -0.23 6.17 -2.44
C LEU A 223 -1.73 6.39 -2.50
N THR A 224 -2.39 6.41 -1.34
CA THR A 224 -3.83 6.57 -1.26
C THR A 224 -4.33 7.99 -1.13
N THR A 225 -3.50 8.91 -0.63
CA THR A 225 -3.81 10.34 -0.56
C THR A 225 -3.40 11.08 -1.83
N THR A 226 -2.56 10.48 -2.67
CA THR A 226 -2.23 11.03 -3.98
C THR A 226 -3.34 10.79 -5.00
N VAL A 227 -3.34 11.63 -6.04
CA VAL A 227 -4.26 11.53 -7.18
C VAL A 227 -4.16 10.16 -7.89
N GLU A 228 -3.15 9.33 -7.61
CA GLU A 228 -2.96 8.04 -8.28
C GLU A 228 -3.83 6.91 -7.72
N LEU A 229 -4.58 7.14 -6.62
CA LEU A 229 -5.42 6.12 -5.99
C LEU A 229 -6.34 5.43 -7.01
N TYR A 230 -7.02 6.17 -7.89
CA TYR A 230 -7.95 5.60 -8.88
C TYR A 230 -7.33 4.64 -9.89
N ARG A 231 -5.99 4.59 -9.98
CA ARG A 231 -5.24 3.66 -10.84
C ARG A 231 -4.77 2.44 -10.08
N LEU A 232 -4.83 2.46 -8.75
CA LEU A 232 -4.26 1.44 -7.89
C LEU A 232 -5.19 0.22 -7.84
N LEU A 233 -4.83 -0.86 -8.55
CA LEU A 233 -5.54 -2.13 -8.43
C LEU A 233 -5.31 -2.78 -7.06
N GLY A 234 -4.13 -2.56 -6.48
CA GLY A 234 -3.81 -3.08 -5.17
C GLY A 234 -2.32 -3.01 -4.85
N VAL A 235 -2.02 -3.42 -3.62
CA VAL A 235 -0.68 -3.42 -3.06
C VAL A 235 -0.30 -4.86 -2.74
N VAL A 236 0.89 -5.28 -3.18
CA VAL A 236 1.55 -6.50 -2.75
C VAL A 236 2.63 -6.11 -1.75
N SER A 237 2.66 -6.74 -0.58
CA SER A 237 3.64 -6.41 0.46
C SER A 237 4.38 -7.62 0.99
N MET A 238 5.68 -7.46 1.13
CA MET A 238 6.56 -8.39 1.84
C MET A 238 6.74 -8.00 3.32
N SER A 239 6.21 -6.85 3.76
CA SER A 239 6.33 -6.44 5.16
C SER A 239 5.34 -7.19 6.04
N VAL A 240 5.87 -7.73 7.13
CA VAL A 240 5.14 -8.47 8.18
C VAL A 240 4.70 -7.52 9.28
N GLU A 241 5.61 -6.67 9.78
CA GLU A 241 5.36 -5.84 10.96
C GLU A 241 4.41 -4.67 10.68
N GLY A 242 4.49 -4.08 9.48
CA GLY A 242 3.58 -3.01 9.07
C GLY A 242 2.22 -3.49 8.53
N ALA A 243 2.01 -4.80 8.44
CA ALA A 243 0.87 -5.37 7.71
C ALA A 243 -0.48 -5.02 8.36
N GLN A 244 -0.57 -5.02 9.69
CA GLN A 244 -1.81 -4.70 10.40
C GLN A 244 -2.20 -3.22 10.25
N LYS A 245 -1.23 -2.30 10.43
CA LYS A 245 -1.46 -0.85 10.25
C LYS A 245 -1.87 -0.54 8.81
N ALA A 246 -1.17 -1.10 7.83
CA ALA A 246 -1.52 -0.91 6.43
C ALA A 246 -2.88 -1.52 6.07
N SER A 247 -3.27 -2.66 6.64
CA SER A 247 -4.62 -3.23 6.48
C SER A 247 -5.72 -2.29 6.99
N ALA A 248 -5.49 -1.62 8.13
CA ALA A 248 -6.41 -0.63 8.67
C ALA A 248 -6.57 0.59 7.76
N LEU A 249 -5.53 0.97 7.01
CA LEU A 249 -5.59 2.02 6.00
C LEU A 249 -6.24 1.57 4.68
N ALA A 250 -6.02 0.31 4.30
CA ALA A 250 -6.54 -0.30 3.08
C ALA A 250 -8.06 -0.50 3.10
N ALA A 251 -8.60 -0.88 4.26
CA ALA A 251 -10.00 -1.21 4.44
C ALA A 251 -10.98 -0.06 4.12
N PRO A 252 -10.86 1.15 4.71
CA PRO A 252 -11.77 2.27 4.40
C PRO A 252 -11.60 2.79 2.97
N ARG A 253 -10.49 2.47 2.31
CA ARG A 253 -10.18 2.92 0.95
C ARG A 253 -10.47 1.87 -0.12
N HIS A 254 -11.00 0.71 0.29
CA HIS A 254 -11.32 -0.39 -0.61
C HIS A 254 -10.16 -0.80 -1.53
N VAL A 255 -8.93 -0.73 -1.00
CA VAL A 255 -7.71 -1.11 -1.74
C VAL A 255 -7.35 -2.54 -1.36
N PRO A 256 -7.23 -3.45 -2.34
CA PRO A 256 -6.69 -4.77 -2.10
C PRO A 256 -5.26 -4.77 -1.59
N LEU A 257 -5.03 -5.37 -0.43
CA LEU A 257 -3.70 -5.61 0.14
C LEU A 257 -3.38 -7.10 0.14
N MET A 258 -2.35 -7.51 -0.60
CA MET A 258 -1.87 -8.88 -0.72
C MET A 258 -0.59 -9.06 0.07
N LEU A 259 -0.60 -9.89 1.10
CA LEU A 259 0.56 -10.20 1.93
C LEU A 259 1.32 -11.39 1.33
N ALA A 260 2.49 -11.11 0.77
CA ALA A 260 3.38 -12.07 0.13
C ALA A 260 4.42 -12.68 1.09
N ASP A 261 4.42 -12.24 2.35
CA ASP A 261 5.20 -12.80 3.45
C ASP A 261 4.25 -13.30 4.57
N VAL A 262 4.80 -14.05 5.52
CA VAL A 262 4.10 -14.72 6.62
C VAL A 262 3.81 -13.69 7.70
N ALA A 263 2.69 -12.97 7.52
CA ALA A 263 2.21 -11.98 8.46
C ALA A 263 1.42 -12.60 9.63
N PRO A 264 1.40 -11.95 10.81
CA PRO A 264 0.56 -12.35 11.94
C PRO A 264 -0.92 -12.44 11.55
N GLU A 265 -1.70 -13.17 12.35
CA GLU A 265 -3.15 -13.25 12.18
C GLU A 265 -3.83 -11.95 12.63
N PHE A 266 -4.57 -11.34 11.69
CA PHE A 266 -5.39 -10.15 11.91
C PHE A 266 -6.47 -10.08 10.82
N GLY A 267 -7.59 -9.44 11.14
CA GLY A 267 -8.74 -9.27 10.24
C GLY A 267 -8.60 -8.09 9.27
N GLY A 268 -9.36 -8.15 8.19
CA GLY A 268 -9.46 -7.08 7.20
C GLY A 268 -10.19 -7.55 5.96
N ASN A 269 -11.26 -6.84 5.56
CA ASN A 269 -12.11 -7.26 4.44
C ASN A 269 -11.45 -7.03 3.06
N THR A 270 -10.33 -6.30 3.03
CA THR A 270 -9.58 -5.96 1.82
C THR A 270 -8.14 -6.49 1.86
N THR A 271 -7.82 -7.33 2.86
CA THR A 271 -6.47 -7.86 3.05
C THR A 271 -6.47 -9.37 2.92
N TRP A 272 -5.65 -9.89 2.01
CA TRP A 272 -5.50 -11.31 1.75
C TRP A 272 -4.06 -11.75 1.96
N ARG A 273 -3.91 -12.96 2.51
CA ARG A 273 -2.62 -13.62 2.66
C ARG A 273 -2.43 -14.54 1.48
N VAL A 274 -1.34 -14.33 0.74
CA VAL A 274 -0.94 -15.18 -0.39
C VAL A 274 0.22 -16.10 0.00
N ALA A 275 0.92 -15.78 1.09
CA ALA A 275 1.86 -16.68 1.74
C ALA A 275 1.15 -17.70 2.67
N ALA A 276 1.86 -18.80 2.94
CA ALA A 276 1.44 -19.77 3.93
C ALA A 276 1.33 -19.15 5.33
N ARG A 277 0.44 -19.70 6.17
CA ARG A 277 0.30 -19.28 7.56
C ARG A 277 1.23 -20.11 8.44
N VAL A 278 1.66 -19.51 9.54
CA VAL A 278 2.44 -20.18 10.59
C VAL A 278 1.74 -21.47 11.05
N LEU A 279 0.41 -21.43 11.22
CA LEU A 279 -0.40 -22.58 11.63
C LEU A 279 -0.32 -23.74 10.62
N HIS A 280 -0.28 -23.47 9.31
CA HIS A 280 -0.23 -24.52 8.29
C HIS A 280 1.07 -25.31 8.41
N VAL A 281 2.19 -24.61 8.62
CA VAL A 281 3.51 -25.25 8.69
C VAL A 281 3.73 -25.91 10.06
N ALA A 282 3.22 -25.32 11.14
CA ALA A 282 3.17 -25.99 12.44
C ALA A 282 2.36 -27.30 12.39
N SER A 283 1.23 -27.30 11.68
CA SER A 283 0.41 -28.49 11.44
C SER A 283 1.16 -29.52 10.59
N ALA A 284 1.83 -29.09 9.52
CA ALA A 284 2.63 -29.96 8.66
C ALA A 284 3.79 -30.62 9.43
N LEU A 285 4.50 -29.86 10.28
CA LEU A 285 5.56 -30.40 11.15
C LEU A 285 5.00 -31.42 12.13
N THR A 286 3.87 -31.11 12.76
CA THR A 286 3.19 -32.01 13.69
C THR A 286 2.80 -33.31 13.02
N HIS A 287 2.19 -33.22 11.83
CA HIS A 287 1.81 -34.36 11.03
C HIS A 287 3.04 -35.19 10.65
N PHE A 288 4.10 -34.55 10.12
CA PHE A 288 5.35 -35.22 9.76
C PHE A 288 5.93 -36.01 10.95
N VAL A 289 6.08 -35.37 12.11
CA VAL A 289 6.64 -36.00 13.31
C VAL A 289 5.79 -37.19 13.78
N ARG A 290 4.46 -37.04 13.79
CA ARG A 290 3.53 -38.12 14.17
C ARG A 290 3.53 -39.27 13.18
N SER A 291 3.48 -38.98 11.88
CA SER A 291 3.49 -40.00 10.82
C SER A 291 4.79 -40.80 10.81
N SER A 292 5.89 -40.22 11.29
CA SER A 292 7.15 -40.93 11.52
C SER A 292 7.20 -41.74 12.82
N GLY A 293 6.13 -41.76 13.61
CA GLY A 293 6.04 -42.50 14.88
C GLY A 293 6.79 -41.84 16.04
N TRP A 294 7.20 -40.58 15.92
CA TRP A 294 7.93 -39.87 16.97
C TRP A 294 6.98 -39.20 17.96
N ALA A 295 7.24 -39.37 19.25
CA ALA A 295 6.42 -38.81 20.33
C ALA A 295 7.07 -37.62 21.06
N ARG A 296 8.35 -37.34 20.80
CA ARG A 296 9.12 -36.28 21.48
C ARG A 296 9.83 -35.41 20.45
N LEU A 297 9.72 -34.10 20.60
CA LEU A 297 10.38 -33.12 19.74
C LEU A 297 11.09 -32.07 20.60
N ALA A 298 12.40 -31.88 20.38
CA ALA A 298 13.12 -30.74 20.91
C ALA A 298 13.01 -29.57 19.92
N VAL A 299 12.71 -28.37 20.41
CA VAL A 299 12.54 -27.17 19.59
C VAL A 299 13.54 -26.11 20.06
N LEU A 300 14.43 -25.71 19.17
CA LEU A 300 15.37 -24.61 19.37
C LEU A 300 14.77 -23.32 18.78
N THR A 301 14.46 -22.34 19.61
CA THR A 301 13.70 -21.14 19.18
C THR A 301 14.53 -19.88 19.34
N GLN A 302 14.67 -19.10 18.26
CA GLN A 302 15.22 -17.75 18.32
C GLN A 302 14.21 -16.73 18.88
N PRO A 303 14.65 -15.61 19.47
CA PRO A 303 13.77 -14.60 20.05
C PRO A 303 13.27 -13.64 18.95
N THR A 304 12.54 -14.16 17.96
CA THR A 304 11.89 -13.38 16.90
C THR A 304 10.39 -13.61 16.92
N LYS A 305 9.59 -12.63 16.49
CA LYS A 305 8.12 -12.73 16.48
C LYS A 305 7.62 -13.95 15.70
N LEU A 306 8.13 -14.16 14.49
CA LEU A 306 7.81 -15.33 13.67
C LEU A 306 8.16 -16.66 14.37
N ALA A 307 9.32 -16.74 15.04
CA ALA A 307 9.71 -17.95 15.75
C ALA A 307 8.82 -18.20 16.98
N ALA A 308 8.46 -17.15 17.72
CA ALA A 308 7.53 -17.24 18.84
C ALA A 308 6.14 -17.71 18.37
N ASP A 309 5.58 -17.08 17.33
CA ASP A 309 4.27 -17.44 16.77
C ASP A 309 4.25 -18.90 16.28
N TYR A 310 5.36 -19.38 15.70
CA TYR A 310 5.49 -20.77 15.30
C TYR A 310 5.54 -21.72 16.49
N CYS A 311 6.27 -21.37 17.54
CA CYS A 311 6.35 -22.17 18.76
C CYS A 311 4.99 -22.25 19.45
N ASP A 312 4.24 -21.14 19.49
CA ASP A 312 2.90 -21.10 20.05
C ASP A 312 1.91 -21.92 19.22
N ALA A 313 1.95 -21.79 17.88
CA ALA A 313 1.13 -22.60 16.98
C ALA A 313 1.44 -24.10 17.10
N LEU A 314 2.70 -24.47 17.32
CA LEU A 314 3.07 -25.86 17.62
C LEU A 314 2.46 -26.30 18.96
N ARG A 315 2.66 -25.54 20.05
CA ARG A 315 2.16 -25.93 21.38
C ARG A 315 0.66 -26.19 21.41
N HIS A 316 -0.12 -25.38 20.69
CA HIS A 316 -1.58 -25.50 20.68
C HIS A 316 -2.09 -26.72 19.90
N ASN A 317 -1.27 -27.32 19.02
CA ASN A 317 -1.78 -28.23 17.99
C ASN A 317 -1.30 -29.68 18.14
N THR A 318 -0.61 -30.05 19.23
CA THR A 318 -0.02 -31.39 19.33
C THR A 318 -0.23 -32.13 20.64
N THR A 319 -0.21 -33.46 20.51
CA THR A 319 -0.06 -34.45 21.59
C THR A 319 1.41 -34.89 21.72
N ILE A 320 2.35 -34.19 21.07
CA ILE A 320 3.78 -34.50 21.07
C ILE A 320 4.40 -33.79 22.28
N THR A 321 5.23 -34.48 23.04
CA THR A 321 5.94 -33.87 24.16
C THR A 321 7.05 -32.94 23.64
N PHE A 322 6.99 -31.67 24.02
CA PHE A 322 7.94 -30.65 23.59
C PHE A 322 9.01 -30.38 24.64
N GLY A 323 10.28 -30.44 24.22
CA GLY A 323 11.39 -29.80 24.94
C GLY A 323 11.72 -28.46 24.29
N HIS A 324 11.58 -27.35 25.00
CA HIS A 324 11.85 -26.02 24.44
C HIS A 324 13.21 -25.49 24.90
N PHE A 325 14.02 -25.00 23.95
CA PHE A 325 15.35 -24.46 24.20
C PHE A 325 15.46 -23.08 23.53
N GLN A 326 15.85 -22.07 24.29
CA GLN A 326 16.01 -20.71 23.79
C GLN A 326 17.38 -20.54 23.12
N LEU A 327 17.39 -19.98 21.91
CA LEU A 327 18.60 -19.54 21.23
C LEU A 327 18.80 -18.02 21.43
N PRO A 328 20.04 -17.51 21.36
CA PRO A 328 20.27 -16.08 21.19
C PRO A 328 19.86 -15.62 19.78
N LEU A 329 19.65 -14.32 19.59
CA LEU A 329 19.35 -13.74 18.27
C LEU A 329 20.47 -14.00 17.25
N ARG A 330 21.73 -13.97 17.68
CA ARG A 330 22.89 -14.38 16.88
C ARG A 330 23.63 -15.47 17.63
N ILE A 331 23.68 -16.66 17.06
CA ILE A 331 24.34 -17.79 17.69
C ILE A 331 25.84 -17.81 17.34
N THR A 332 26.68 -18.03 18.36
CA THR A 332 28.11 -18.27 18.19
C THR A 332 28.38 -19.78 18.25
N ARG A 333 29.52 -20.25 17.71
CA ARG A 333 29.93 -21.66 17.85
C ARG A 333 29.95 -22.13 19.31
N HIS A 334 30.43 -21.29 20.22
CA HIS A 334 30.43 -21.60 21.66
C HIS A 334 29.01 -21.81 22.21
N LYS A 335 28.08 -20.89 21.91
CA LYS A 335 26.70 -21.01 22.38
C LYS A 335 25.95 -22.18 21.72
N ALA A 336 26.27 -22.47 20.46
CA ALA A 336 25.78 -23.66 19.78
C ALA A 336 26.25 -24.93 20.51
N LYS A 337 27.52 -25.01 20.92
CA LYS A 337 28.04 -26.15 21.68
C LYS A 337 27.30 -26.36 23.01
N GLU A 338 27.09 -25.32 23.79
CA GLU A 338 26.29 -25.41 25.03
C GLU A 338 24.86 -25.91 24.77
N THR A 339 24.27 -25.49 23.66
CA THR A 339 22.93 -25.93 23.24
C THR A 339 22.93 -27.41 22.87
N ILE A 340 23.95 -27.87 22.14
CA ILE A 340 24.18 -29.27 21.79
C ILE A 340 24.36 -30.13 23.04
N ASP A 341 25.20 -29.71 23.99
CA ASP A 341 25.41 -30.43 25.26
C ASP A 341 24.09 -30.55 26.05
N SER A 342 23.29 -29.47 26.06
CA SER A 342 21.96 -29.46 26.71
C SER A 342 20.98 -30.42 26.05
N LEU A 343 20.99 -30.52 24.71
CA LEU A 343 20.16 -31.48 23.96
C LEU A 343 20.56 -32.92 24.27
N GLN A 344 21.86 -33.21 24.35
CA GLN A 344 22.37 -34.53 24.71
C GLN A 344 21.97 -34.91 26.13
N ALA A 345 22.10 -34.00 27.10
CA ALA A 345 21.67 -34.20 28.48
C ALA A 345 20.16 -34.48 28.58
N ALA A 346 19.34 -33.85 27.73
CA ALA A 346 17.90 -34.10 27.64
C ALA A 346 17.53 -35.39 26.86
N ASN A 347 18.52 -36.12 26.33
CA ASN A 347 18.37 -37.24 25.40
C ASN A 347 17.44 -36.89 24.21
N ALA A 348 17.61 -35.69 23.65
CA ALA A 348 16.86 -35.23 22.49
C ALA A 348 17.39 -35.91 21.21
N ARG A 349 16.48 -36.56 20.47
CA ARG A 349 16.83 -37.28 19.22
C ARG A 349 16.21 -36.65 17.97
N ILE A 350 15.01 -36.10 18.09
CA ILE A 350 14.33 -35.37 17.02
C ILE A 350 14.38 -33.90 17.40
N VAL A 351 15.06 -33.09 16.59
CA VAL A 351 15.33 -31.68 16.89
C VAL A 351 14.85 -30.79 15.75
N PHE A 352 14.00 -29.83 16.07
CA PHE A 352 13.56 -28.79 15.16
C PHE A 352 14.25 -27.46 15.47
N ILE A 353 14.96 -26.91 14.49
CA ILE A 353 15.61 -25.61 14.57
C ILE A 353 14.66 -24.54 14.00
N ASN A 354 14.01 -23.81 14.89
CA ASN A 354 13.12 -22.68 14.60
C ASN A 354 13.90 -21.36 14.65
N ALA A 355 14.83 -21.21 13.71
CA ALA A 355 15.75 -20.08 13.63
C ALA A 355 15.92 -19.59 12.17
N ASP A 356 16.69 -18.53 11.97
CA ASP A 356 17.20 -18.12 10.65
C ASP A 356 18.23 -19.11 10.11
N SER A 357 18.51 -19.03 8.80
CA SER A 357 19.40 -19.97 8.12
C SER A 357 20.84 -19.94 8.63
N LYS A 358 21.36 -18.75 8.99
CA LYS A 358 22.73 -18.59 9.50
C LYS A 358 22.90 -19.27 10.85
N SER A 359 21.91 -19.13 11.72
CA SER A 359 21.94 -19.74 13.04
C SER A 359 21.74 -21.25 12.96
N ALA A 360 20.86 -21.71 12.08
CA ALA A 360 20.73 -23.13 11.77
C ALA A 360 22.06 -23.71 11.25
N GLU A 361 22.79 -23.00 10.40
CA GLU A 361 24.09 -23.43 9.85
C GLU A 361 25.12 -23.69 10.94
N VAL A 362 25.25 -22.77 11.89
CA VAL A 362 26.16 -22.93 13.03
C VAL A 362 25.75 -24.11 13.91
N ILE A 363 24.46 -24.28 14.18
CA ILE A 363 23.96 -25.39 15.02
C ILE A 363 24.23 -26.74 14.34
N LEU A 364 23.91 -26.88 13.05
CA LEU A 364 24.14 -28.13 12.33
C LEU A 364 25.63 -28.48 12.23
N ALA A 365 26.50 -27.49 11.99
CA ALA A 365 27.95 -27.72 11.97
C ALA A 365 28.46 -28.23 13.33
N VAL A 366 28.05 -27.60 14.44
CA VAL A 366 28.46 -28.04 15.78
C VAL A 366 27.81 -29.38 16.16
N ALA A 367 26.59 -29.67 15.71
CA ALA A 367 25.97 -30.98 15.89
C ALA A 367 26.78 -32.09 15.22
N ASP A 368 27.25 -31.87 13.99
CA ASP A 368 28.10 -32.80 13.25
C ASP A 368 29.42 -33.08 13.98
N GLU A 369 30.11 -32.01 14.41
CA GLU A 369 31.35 -32.07 15.19
C GLU A 369 31.21 -32.88 16.49
N ASN A 370 30.02 -32.90 17.08
CA ASN A 370 29.72 -33.62 18.33
C ASN A 370 28.98 -34.96 18.09
N GLY A 371 28.99 -35.47 16.85
CA GLY A 371 28.44 -36.79 16.52
C GLY A 371 26.92 -36.89 16.60
N MET A 372 26.19 -35.78 16.64
CA MET A 372 24.72 -35.78 16.57
C MET A 372 24.25 -35.87 15.12
N THR A 373 24.58 -36.96 14.43
CA THR A 373 24.29 -37.17 13.01
C THR A 373 23.14 -38.16 12.80
N TYR A 374 22.61 -38.21 11.56
CA TYR A 374 21.57 -39.18 11.18
C TYR A 374 21.99 -40.63 11.42
N HIS A 375 23.24 -40.97 11.08
CA HIS A 375 23.80 -42.31 11.31
C HIS A 375 23.87 -42.69 12.80
N ASN A 376 23.95 -41.69 13.68
CA ASN A 376 23.95 -41.86 15.13
C ASN A 376 22.54 -41.72 15.76
N GLY A 377 21.48 -41.78 14.93
CA GLY A 377 20.10 -41.78 15.37
C GLY A 377 19.52 -40.40 15.70
N PHE A 378 20.10 -39.32 15.17
CA PHE A 378 19.59 -37.96 15.34
C PHE A 378 18.88 -37.47 14.08
N VAL A 379 17.71 -36.87 14.24
CA VAL A 379 16.96 -36.26 13.14
C VAL A 379 16.93 -34.75 13.33
N TRP A 380 17.46 -34.03 12.35
CA TRP A 380 17.43 -32.59 12.30
C TRP A 380 16.37 -32.12 11.33
N ILE A 381 15.51 -31.22 11.80
CA ILE A 381 14.51 -30.53 11.00
C ILE A 381 14.81 -29.04 11.12
N VAL A 382 14.93 -28.33 10.01
CA VAL A 382 15.29 -26.91 10.02
C VAL A 382 14.18 -26.07 9.38
N ARG A 383 13.85 -24.95 10.02
CA ARG A 383 12.97 -23.93 9.45
C ARG A 383 13.75 -23.15 8.39
N ASP A 384 13.24 -23.16 7.16
CA ASP A 384 13.72 -22.32 6.07
C ASP A 384 15.25 -22.33 5.85
N TRP A 385 15.82 -23.51 5.57
CA TRP A 385 17.25 -23.62 5.25
C TRP A 385 17.61 -23.03 3.89
N ARG A 386 18.60 -22.15 3.81
CA ARG A 386 19.07 -21.57 2.55
C ARG A 386 20.58 -21.50 2.57
N PRO A 387 21.30 -22.49 2.01
CA PRO A 387 22.74 -22.40 1.94
C PRO A 387 23.07 -21.24 1.00
N THR A 388 23.60 -20.15 1.53
CA THR A 388 23.99 -19.01 0.69
C THR A 388 25.14 -19.47 -0.21
N THR A 389 24.89 -19.53 -1.52
CA THR A 389 25.94 -19.78 -2.52
C THR A 389 26.93 -18.62 -2.60
N ASP A 390 26.53 -17.45 -2.10
CA ASP A 390 27.23 -16.17 -2.33
C ASP A 390 28.26 -15.86 -1.23
N THR A 391 28.39 -16.71 -0.22
CA THR A 391 29.41 -16.55 0.83
C THR A 391 30.45 -17.65 0.71
N ASN A 392 31.68 -17.27 0.33
CA ASN A 392 32.94 -18.01 0.50
C ASN A 392 33.27 -18.26 2.00
N THR A 393 32.25 -18.42 2.83
CA THR A 393 32.38 -18.73 4.24
C THR A 393 32.57 -20.22 4.40
N SER A 394 33.58 -20.57 5.18
CA SER A 394 34.12 -21.88 5.53
C SER A 394 33.14 -22.98 5.99
N CYS A 395 31.83 -22.77 5.97
CA CYS A 395 30.83 -23.75 6.41
C CYS A 395 30.40 -24.70 5.28
N HIS A 396 31.35 -25.33 4.59
CA HIS A 396 31.08 -26.53 3.78
C HIS A 396 30.59 -27.71 4.64
N GLU A 397 30.81 -27.65 5.95
CA GLU A 397 30.51 -28.70 6.95
C GLU A 397 29.01 -28.87 7.19
N ALA A 398 28.23 -27.79 7.25
CA ALA A 398 26.78 -27.88 7.46
C ALA A 398 26.02 -28.57 6.30
N ARG A 399 26.65 -28.71 5.12
CA ARG A 399 26.12 -29.50 3.99
C ARG A 399 26.31 -31.01 4.16
N ARG A 400 27.11 -31.46 5.14
CA ARG A 400 27.37 -32.90 5.38
C ARG A 400 26.32 -33.54 6.28
N THR A 401 25.66 -32.76 7.14
CA THR A 401 24.63 -33.27 8.04
C THR A 401 23.32 -33.49 7.29
N THR A 402 22.83 -34.74 7.27
CA THR A 402 21.50 -35.05 6.73
C THR A 402 20.41 -34.41 7.60
N HIS A 403 19.55 -33.60 6.98
CA HIS A 403 18.46 -32.90 7.66
C HIS A 403 17.24 -32.76 6.75
N PHE A 404 16.08 -32.57 7.37
CA PHE A 404 14.85 -32.20 6.69
C PHE A 404 14.67 -30.68 6.73
N VAL A 405 14.12 -30.12 5.67
CA VAL A 405 13.79 -28.69 5.62
C VAL A 405 12.28 -28.55 5.65
N MET A 406 11.78 -27.78 6.61
CA MET A 406 10.40 -27.33 6.64
C MET A 406 10.36 -25.89 6.18
N SER A 407 9.65 -25.60 5.09
CA SER A 407 9.64 -24.26 4.49
C SER A 407 8.25 -23.68 4.36
N LEU A 408 8.15 -22.37 4.61
CA LEU A 408 6.96 -21.56 4.29
C LEU A 408 6.93 -21.17 2.81
N TRP A 409 7.99 -21.50 2.06
CA TRP A 409 8.22 -21.05 0.69
C TRP A 409 8.33 -22.22 -0.27
N ILE A 410 7.76 -22.03 -1.45
CA ILE A 410 7.91 -22.93 -2.60
C ILE A 410 9.28 -22.67 -3.22
N ARG A 411 10.10 -23.72 -3.29
CA ARG A 411 11.52 -23.63 -3.68
C ARG A 411 11.81 -24.24 -5.02
N ASP A 412 10.98 -25.18 -5.42
CA ASP A 412 11.05 -25.89 -6.67
C ASP A 412 9.63 -26.12 -7.19
N SER A 413 9.54 -26.22 -8.50
CA SER A 413 8.37 -26.70 -9.20
C SER A 413 7.85 -28.08 -8.81
N ARG A 414 8.70 -28.92 -8.19
CA ARG A 414 8.28 -30.21 -7.62
C ARG A 414 7.41 -30.03 -6.38
N ASP A 415 7.51 -28.88 -5.73
CA ASP A 415 6.70 -28.52 -4.55
C ASP A 415 5.27 -28.10 -4.97
N ILE A 416 5.00 -27.94 -6.27
CA ILE A 416 3.68 -27.58 -6.79
C ILE A 416 3.06 -28.79 -7.50
N PRO A 417 1.88 -29.28 -7.07
CA PRO A 417 1.17 -30.37 -7.75
C PRO A 417 0.88 -30.02 -9.22
N SER A 418 1.06 -30.96 -10.14
CA SER A 418 0.89 -30.72 -11.60
C SER A 418 -0.52 -30.30 -12.03
N ARG A 419 -1.52 -30.47 -11.16
CA ARG A 419 -2.92 -30.07 -11.38
C ARG A 419 -3.24 -28.68 -10.84
N GLU A 420 -2.32 -28.10 -10.06
CA GLU A 420 -2.54 -26.87 -9.31
C GLU A 420 -1.44 -25.88 -9.71
N GLY A 421 -1.81 -24.72 -10.26
CA GLY A 421 -0.86 -23.64 -10.56
C GLY A 421 -0.83 -23.17 -12.00
N ASN A 422 -0.25 -21.99 -12.18
CA ASN A 422 -0.06 -21.36 -13.49
C ASN A 422 1.13 -22.02 -14.21
N ASN A 423 0.86 -22.88 -15.19
CA ASN A 423 1.89 -23.60 -15.96
C ASN A 423 2.95 -22.66 -16.56
N ALA A 424 2.55 -21.48 -17.07
CA ALA A 424 3.49 -20.53 -17.64
C ALA A 424 4.44 -19.95 -16.58
N LEU A 425 3.94 -19.69 -15.37
CA LEU A 425 4.76 -19.25 -14.24
C LEU A 425 5.72 -20.36 -13.80
N GLN A 426 5.23 -21.60 -13.70
CA GLN A 426 6.06 -22.74 -13.33
C GLN A 426 7.18 -22.99 -14.35
N GLU A 427 6.87 -22.98 -15.64
CA GLU A 427 7.85 -23.13 -16.72
C GLU A 427 8.89 -22.00 -16.70
N HIS A 428 8.45 -20.75 -16.50
CA HIS A 428 9.36 -19.62 -16.40
C HIS A 428 10.31 -19.74 -15.20
N LEU A 429 9.79 -20.07 -14.01
CA LEU A 429 10.60 -20.25 -12.82
C LEU A 429 11.54 -21.46 -12.95
N ARG A 430 11.07 -22.58 -13.49
CA ARG A 430 11.93 -23.75 -13.82
C ARG A 430 13.07 -23.35 -14.75
N ALA A 431 12.79 -22.59 -15.80
CA ALA A 431 13.80 -22.17 -16.77
C ALA A 431 14.80 -21.17 -16.17
N LYS A 432 14.34 -20.20 -15.37
CA LYS A 432 15.20 -19.16 -14.76
C LYS A 432 16.01 -19.63 -13.56
N PHE A 433 15.57 -20.69 -12.89
CA PHE A 433 16.18 -21.20 -11.67
C PHE A 433 16.51 -22.71 -11.78
N LYS A 434 16.84 -23.20 -12.98
CA LYS A 434 17.08 -24.62 -13.24
C LYS A 434 18.05 -25.28 -12.25
N ASP A 435 19.12 -24.57 -11.88
CA ASP A 435 20.21 -25.10 -11.06
C ASP A 435 20.28 -24.48 -9.65
N ARG A 436 19.21 -23.81 -9.20
CA ARG A 436 19.20 -23.10 -7.91
C ARG A 436 17.79 -23.02 -7.31
N PRO A 437 17.66 -22.97 -5.97
CA PRO A 437 16.36 -22.74 -5.34
C PRO A 437 15.72 -21.43 -5.83
N TRP A 438 14.40 -21.44 -5.97
CA TRP A 438 13.63 -20.24 -6.29
C TRP A 438 13.79 -19.19 -5.18
N PRO A 439 13.81 -17.89 -5.51
CA PRO A 439 13.84 -16.84 -4.51
C PRO A 439 12.65 -16.97 -3.56
N PRO A 440 12.85 -16.71 -2.26
CA PRO A 440 11.77 -16.73 -1.30
C PRO A 440 10.71 -15.72 -1.73
N HIS A 441 9.44 -15.97 -1.46
CA HIS A 441 8.35 -15.11 -1.94
C HIS A 441 8.15 -15.01 -3.46
N ALA A 442 8.98 -15.61 -4.34
CA ALA A 442 8.79 -15.47 -5.79
C ALA A 442 7.40 -15.94 -6.23
N VAL A 443 6.96 -17.08 -5.69
CA VAL A 443 5.63 -17.61 -5.99
C VAL A 443 4.52 -16.83 -5.30
N SER A 444 4.68 -16.40 -4.04
CA SER A 444 3.64 -15.62 -3.35
C SER A 444 3.47 -14.23 -3.98
N ILE A 445 4.56 -13.57 -4.38
CA ILE A 445 4.55 -12.33 -5.15
C ILE A 445 3.83 -12.56 -6.49
N ALA A 446 4.23 -13.58 -7.26
CA ALA A 446 3.60 -13.89 -8.53
C ALA A 446 2.10 -14.17 -8.39
N ASN A 447 1.71 -14.98 -7.40
CA ASN A 447 0.32 -15.29 -7.11
C ASN A 447 -0.45 -14.04 -6.69
N ALA A 448 0.13 -13.15 -5.88
CA ALA A 448 -0.49 -11.90 -5.47
C ALA A 448 -0.76 -11.00 -6.68
N PHE A 449 0.23 -10.86 -7.57
CA PHE A 449 0.08 -10.13 -8.81
C PHE A 449 -1.00 -10.72 -9.71
N LEU A 450 -0.93 -12.02 -9.97
CA LEU A 450 -1.91 -12.71 -10.83
C LEU A 450 -3.32 -12.62 -10.25
N THR A 451 -3.46 -12.73 -8.92
CA THR A 451 -4.75 -12.59 -8.23
C THR A 451 -5.33 -11.20 -8.45
N LEU A 452 -4.54 -10.15 -8.24
CA LEU A 452 -4.98 -8.78 -8.51
C LEU A 452 -5.36 -8.62 -9.99
N THR A 453 -4.46 -8.93 -10.91
CA THR A 453 -4.69 -8.60 -12.33
C THR A 453 -5.77 -9.46 -12.98
N ILE A 454 -5.81 -10.76 -12.72
CA ILE A 454 -6.84 -11.65 -13.27
C ILE A 454 -8.20 -11.34 -12.61
N GLY A 455 -8.21 -10.95 -11.33
CA GLY A 455 -9.43 -10.51 -10.64
C GLY A 455 -10.03 -9.29 -11.26
N PHE A 456 -9.25 -8.22 -11.37
CA PHE A 456 -9.71 -7.00 -12.00
C PHE A 456 -10.03 -7.19 -13.49
N LYS A 457 -9.28 -8.02 -14.22
CA LYS A 457 -9.65 -8.41 -15.59
C LYS A 457 -11.06 -8.99 -15.65
N ASN A 458 -11.39 -9.92 -14.75
CA ASN A 458 -12.70 -10.55 -14.72
C ASN A 458 -13.80 -9.57 -14.30
N VAL A 459 -13.54 -8.72 -13.31
CA VAL A 459 -14.45 -7.62 -12.92
C VAL A 459 -14.70 -6.70 -14.12
N PHE A 460 -13.66 -6.27 -14.83
CA PHE A 460 -13.80 -5.40 -16.02
C PHE A 460 -14.50 -6.06 -17.19
N LYS A 461 -14.46 -7.40 -17.31
CA LYS A 461 -15.24 -8.14 -18.31
C LYS A 461 -16.73 -8.18 -17.93
N GLN A 462 -17.03 -8.39 -16.66
CA GLN A 462 -18.41 -8.50 -16.17
C GLN A 462 -19.10 -7.13 -16.12
N ASN A 463 -18.37 -6.10 -15.69
CA ASN A 463 -18.87 -4.74 -15.61
C ASN A 463 -17.80 -3.73 -16.07
N PRO A 464 -17.75 -3.40 -17.38
CA PRO A 464 -16.75 -2.46 -17.91
C PRO A 464 -16.76 -1.07 -17.26
N SER A 465 -17.88 -0.64 -16.67
CA SER A 465 -18.00 0.68 -16.03
C SER A 465 -17.18 0.81 -14.74
N THR A 466 -16.82 -0.30 -14.09
CA THR A 466 -16.00 -0.29 -12.86
C THR A 466 -14.57 0.20 -13.10
N ARG A 467 -14.16 0.35 -14.37
CA ARG A 467 -12.87 0.92 -14.75
C ARG A 467 -12.66 2.34 -14.23
N TYR A 468 -13.76 3.07 -14.00
CA TYR A 468 -13.76 4.45 -13.51
C TYR A 468 -13.95 4.55 -11.99
N ASP A 469 -14.29 3.44 -11.32
CA ASP A 469 -14.59 3.38 -9.88
C ASP A 469 -14.09 2.03 -9.30
N LEU A 470 -12.77 1.88 -9.19
CA LEU A 470 -12.12 0.65 -8.70
C LEU A 470 -12.38 0.40 -7.21
N HIS A 471 -12.64 1.46 -6.46
CA HIS A 471 -12.70 1.44 -4.99
C HIS A 471 -14.14 1.46 -4.49
N ASN A 472 -15.10 1.22 -5.36
CA ASN A 472 -16.45 0.89 -4.94
C ASN A 472 -16.43 -0.40 -4.10
N LYS A 473 -17.18 -0.40 -3.00
CA LYS A 473 -17.39 -1.59 -2.16
C LYS A 473 -17.87 -2.80 -2.97
N GLN A 474 -18.67 -2.58 -4.02
CA GLN A 474 -19.15 -3.64 -4.91
C GLN A 474 -17.99 -4.28 -5.71
N VAL A 475 -17.03 -3.49 -6.19
CA VAL A 475 -15.86 -3.98 -6.93
C VAL A 475 -15.00 -4.87 -6.05
N THR A 476 -14.73 -4.46 -4.81
CA THR A 476 -13.97 -5.31 -3.87
C THR A 476 -14.74 -6.58 -3.51
N SER A 477 -16.06 -6.52 -3.37
CA SER A 477 -16.90 -7.70 -3.14
C SER A 477 -16.89 -8.67 -4.33
N ASP A 478 -16.98 -8.16 -5.56
CA ASP A 478 -16.97 -8.98 -6.77
C ASP A 478 -15.59 -9.58 -7.05
N PHE A 479 -14.53 -8.84 -6.71
CA PHE A 479 -13.16 -9.36 -6.67
C PHE A 479 -13.03 -10.58 -5.74
N VAL A 480 -13.68 -10.56 -4.56
CA VAL A 480 -13.68 -11.67 -3.59
C VAL A 480 -14.50 -12.87 -4.05
N ARG A 481 -15.61 -12.64 -4.77
CA ARG A 481 -16.50 -13.72 -5.26
C ARG A 481 -15.85 -14.56 -6.36
N ILE A 482 -14.85 -14.03 -7.04
CA ILE A 482 -14.00 -14.80 -7.94
C ILE A 482 -13.13 -15.70 -7.07
N LYS A 483 -13.58 -16.94 -6.87
CA LYS A 483 -12.75 -18.01 -6.27
C LYS A 483 -11.49 -18.16 -7.13
N PHE A 484 -10.38 -17.59 -6.67
CA PHE A 484 -9.09 -17.92 -7.24
C PHE A 484 -8.73 -19.35 -6.83
N GLY A 485 -8.85 -20.27 -7.78
CA GLY A 485 -8.31 -21.63 -7.69
C GLY A 485 -6.77 -21.67 -7.78
N LEU A 486 -6.09 -20.71 -7.16
CA LEU A 486 -4.65 -20.74 -6.91
C LEU A 486 -4.44 -20.88 -5.40
N CYS A 487 -5.05 -21.92 -4.83
CA CYS A 487 -4.58 -22.45 -3.57
C CYS A 487 -3.29 -23.22 -3.88
N VAL A 488 -2.20 -22.87 -3.20
CA VAL A 488 -1.12 -23.81 -2.88
C VAL A 488 -1.18 -24.04 -1.38
#